data_AF-A0A4R2NNT9-F1
#
_entry.id   AF-A0A4R2NNT9-F1
#
_cell.length_a   1.000
_cell.length_b   1.000
_cell.length_c   1.000
_cell.angle_alpha   90.00
_cell.angle_beta   90.00
_cell.angle_gamma   90.00
#
_symmetry.space_group_name_H-M   'P 1'
#
loop_
_entity.id
_entity.type
_entity.pdbx_description
1 polymer ?
#
loop_
_entity_poly.entity_id
_entity_poly.type
_entity_poly.pdbx_seq_one_letter_code
_entity_poly.pdbx_strand_id
1 'polypeptide(L)'
;MKNLNEAIVGRLPVPAVRREEQDKFVSDIQNAHQRNAKVSANIMASIDRLKEYRSALITAAVTGQIDVATYGKAGTTSATLDRIEEEMSS
;
A
#
# COMPACT_ATOMS: atom_id res chain seq x y z
N MET A 1 10.37 -24.12 -22.06
CA MET A 1 10.49 -22.64 -22.01
C MET A 1 11.64 -22.25 -22.93
N LYS A 2 11.48 -21.26 -23.83
CA LYS A 2 12.60 -20.81 -24.67
C LYS A 2 13.58 -20.04 -23.78
N ASN A 3 14.80 -20.54 -23.62
CA ASN A 3 15.86 -19.84 -22.88
C ASN A 3 16.30 -18.61 -23.69
N LEU A 4 16.34 -17.45 -23.03
CA LEU A 4 16.88 -16.24 -23.62
C LEU A 4 18.40 -16.39 -23.78
N ASN A 5 18.89 -16.36 -25.01
CA ASN A 5 20.32 -16.42 -25.31
C ASN A 5 20.79 -15.12 -26.00
N GLU A 6 22.10 -14.90 -26.01
CA GLU A 6 22.72 -13.70 -26.55
C GLU A 6 22.34 -13.43 -28.02
N ALA A 7 22.24 -14.50 -28.82
CA ALA A 7 21.86 -14.40 -30.23
C ALA A 7 20.41 -13.92 -30.44
N ILE A 8 19.49 -14.26 -29.52
CA ILE A 8 18.11 -13.78 -29.55
C ILE A 8 18.06 -12.30 -29.13
N VAL A 9 18.78 -11.92 -28.07
CA VAL A 9 18.81 -10.52 -27.58
C VAL A 9 19.42 -9.59 -28.62
N GLY A 10 20.55 -9.99 -29.24
CA GLY A 10 21.25 -9.17 -30.23
C GLY A 10 20.49 -8.92 -31.54
N ARG A 11 19.40 -9.67 -31.80
CA ARG A 11 18.54 -9.50 -32.99
C ARG A 11 17.27 -8.71 -32.71
N LEU A 12 17.05 -8.26 -31.47
CA LEU A 12 15.87 -7.46 -31.17
C LEU A 12 16.00 -6.08 -31.83
N PRO A 13 15.03 -5.67 -32.66
CA PRO A 13 15.05 -4.34 -33.24
C PRO A 13 14.88 -3.30 -32.14
N VAL A 14 15.82 -2.36 -32.06
CA VAL A 14 15.78 -1.24 -31.11
C VAL A 14 15.57 0.05 -31.89
N PRO A 15 14.57 0.86 -31.54
CA PRO A 15 14.36 2.17 -32.16
C PRO A 15 15.60 3.07 -32.03
N ALA A 16 16.09 3.59 -33.16
CA ALA A 16 17.20 4.54 -33.19
C ALA A 16 16.70 5.97 -32.89
N VAL A 17 16.33 6.23 -31.64
CA VAL A 17 15.84 7.52 -31.15
C VAL A 17 17.03 8.39 -30.70
N ARG A 18 16.94 9.72 -30.86
CA ARG A 18 18.00 10.64 -30.38
C ARG A 18 18.15 10.57 -28.86
N ARG A 19 19.38 10.74 -28.34
CA ARG A 19 19.67 10.67 -26.90
C ARG A 19 18.80 11.62 -26.07
N GLU A 20 18.64 12.85 -26.54
CA GLU A 20 17.80 13.87 -25.88
C GLU A 20 16.34 13.43 -25.71
N GLU A 21 15.76 12.80 -26.74
CA GLU A 21 14.41 12.27 -26.68
C GLU A 21 14.32 11.06 -25.76
N GLN A 22 15.32 10.16 -25.79
CA GLN A 22 15.40 9.05 -24.84
C GLN A 22 15.45 9.54 -23.38
N ASP A 23 16.25 10.57 -23.08
CA ASP A 23 16.35 11.15 -21.73
C ASP A 23 15.02 11.73 -21.27
N LYS A 24 14.32 12.43 -22.17
CA LYS A 24 12.99 12.95 -21.89
C LYS A 24 12.00 11.83 -21.56
N PHE A 25 11.94 10.78 -22.40
CA PHE A 25 11.06 9.64 -22.16
C PHE A 25 11.38 8.92 -20.84
N VAL A 26 12.66 8.72 -20.54
CA VAL A 26 13.10 8.08 -19.29
C VAL A 26 12.67 8.93 -18.09
N SER A 27 12.88 10.25 -18.14
CA SER A 27 12.46 11.16 -17.06
C SER A 27 10.95 11.13 -16.85
N ASP A 28 10.15 11.16 -17.92
CA ASP A 28 8.69 11.10 -17.84
C ASP A 28 8.21 9.79 -17.20
N ILE A 29 8.78 8.65 -17.62
CA ILE A 29 8.47 7.33 -17.05
C ILE A 29 8.91 7.26 -15.58
N GLN A 30 10.10 7.75 -15.24
CA GLN A 30 10.60 7.76 -13.86
C GLN A 30 9.70 8.59 -12.96
N ASN A 31 9.26 9.77 -13.41
CA ASN A 31 8.34 10.62 -12.67
C ASN A 31 6.98 9.95 -12.45
N ALA A 32 6.43 9.29 -13.46
CA ALA A 32 5.18 8.52 -13.33
C ALA A 32 5.36 7.34 -12.36
N HIS A 33 6.47 6.61 -12.48
CA HIS A 33 6.79 5.48 -11.61
C HIS A 33 6.95 5.90 -10.15
N GLN A 34 7.64 7.02 -9.88
CA GLN A 34 7.81 7.55 -8.52
C GLN A 34 6.46 7.94 -7.88
N ARG A 35 5.56 8.58 -8.65
CA ARG A 35 4.21 8.89 -8.17
C ARG A 35 3.45 7.62 -7.80
N ASN A 36 3.47 6.62 -8.67
CA ASN A 36 2.81 5.34 -8.43
C ASN A 36 3.40 4.63 -7.21
N ALA A 37 4.73 4.61 -7.08
CA ALA A 37 5.41 4.01 -5.94
C ALA A 37 5.01 4.69 -4.61
N LYS A 38 4.90 6.02 -4.59
CA LYS A 38 4.46 6.77 -3.41
C LYS A 38 3.02 6.44 -3.02
N VAL A 39 2.10 6.41 -3.99
CA VAL A 39 0.70 6.05 -3.73
C VAL A 39 0.60 4.60 -3.25
N SER A 40 1.32 3.68 -3.89
CA SER A 40 1.37 2.27 -3.48
C SER A 40 1.87 2.12 -2.05
N ALA A 41 2.96 2.82 -1.68
CA ALA A 41 3.51 2.78 -0.33
C ALA A 41 2.49 3.28 0.71
N ASN A 42 1.80 4.39 0.42
CA ASN A 42 0.76 4.91 1.30
C ASN A 42 -0.41 3.93 1.48
N ILE A 43 -0.87 3.30 0.39
CA ILE A 43 -1.93 2.29 0.44
C ILE A 43 -1.50 1.10 1.29
N MET A 44 -0.28 0.60 1.10
CA MET A 44 0.25 -0.51 1.90
C MET A 44 0.32 -0.16 3.38
N ALA A 45 0.81 1.04 3.73
CA ALA A 45 0.84 1.53 5.10
C ALA A 45 -0.58 1.60 5.71
N SER A 46 -1.57 2.11 4.97
CA SER A 46 -2.96 2.13 5.41
C SER A 46 -3.53 0.72 5.61
N ILE A 47 -3.21 -0.23 4.73
CA ILE A 47 -3.63 -1.63 4.87
C ILE A 47 -3.04 -2.24 6.14
N ASP A 48 -1.76 -2.02 6.42
CA ASP A 48 -1.11 -2.59 7.60
C ASP A 48 -1.66 -2.00 8.89
N ARG A 49 -1.91 -0.69 8.93
CA ARG A 49 -2.65 -0.03 10.02
C ARG A 49 -4.04 -0.66 10.23
N LEU A 50 -4.81 -0.86 9.16
CA LEU A 50 -6.14 -1.49 9.27
C LEU A 50 -6.07 -2.93 9.80
N LYS A 51 -5.01 -3.69 9.47
CA LYS A 51 -4.79 -5.03 10.03
C LYS A 51 -4.47 -4.95 11.53
N GLU A 52 -3.65 -4.00 11.95
CA GLU A 52 -3.32 -3.76 13.36
C GLU A 52 -4.56 -3.38 14.16
N TYR A 53 -5.34 -2.40 13.67
CA TYR A 53 -6.62 -2.00 14.25
C TYR A 53 -7.56 -3.20 14.43
N ARG A 54 -7.73 -4.01 13.38
CA ARG A 54 -8.57 -5.21 13.46
C ARG A 54 -8.08 -6.17 14.54
N SER A 55 -6.77 -6.39 14.65
CA SER A 55 -6.20 -7.26 15.69
C SER A 55 -6.45 -6.69 17.10
N ALA A 56 -6.25 -5.38 17.30
CA ALA A 56 -6.50 -4.70 18.57
C ALA A 56 -7.98 -4.80 18.97
N LEU A 57 -8.90 -4.56 18.04
CA LEU A 57 -10.34 -4.70 18.26
C LEU A 57 -10.74 -6.14 18.64
N ILE A 58 -10.21 -7.14 17.94
CA ILE A 58 -10.50 -8.55 18.25
C ILE A 58 -9.99 -8.88 19.66
N THR A 59 -8.76 -8.47 20.00
CA THR A 59 -8.20 -8.67 21.34
C THR A 59 -9.07 -8.00 22.41
N ALA A 60 -9.46 -6.75 22.20
CA ALA A 60 -10.31 -6.00 23.13
C ALA A 60 -11.70 -6.66 23.29
N ALA A 61 -12.28 -7.17 22.21
CA ALA A 61 -13.55 -7.89 22.25
C ALA A 61 -13.44 -9.24 23.01
N VAL A 62 -12.43 -10.05 22.71
CA VAL A 62 -12.23 -11.37 23.33
C VAL A 62 -11.84 -11.24 24.81
N THR A 63 -11.18 -10.15 25.19
CA THR A 63 -10.88 -9.84 26.59
C THR A 63 -12.02 -9.12 27.32
N GLY A 64 -13.15 -8.86 26.65
CA GLY A 64 -14.32 -8.20 27.23
C GLY A 64 -14.17 -6.70 27.48
N GLN A 65 -13.11 -6.07 26.96
CA GLN A 65 -12.89 -4.61 27.03
C GLN A 65 -13.81 -3.83 26.08
N ILE A 66 -14.33 -4.51 25.05
CA ILE A 66 -15.37 -4.01 24.16
C ILE A 66 -16.54 -5.00 24.18
N ASP A 67 -17.74 -4.49 24.42
CA ASP A 67 -18.97 -5.26 24.27
C ASP A 67 -19.42 -5.27 22.80
N VAL A 68 -19.16 -6.39 22.13
CA VAL A 68 -19.55 -6.62 20.73
C VAL A 68 -21.06 -6.66 20.49
N ALA A 69 -21.90 -6.87 21.51
CA ALA A 69 -23.35 -6.91 21.37
C ALA A 69 -23.98 -5.50 21.29
N THR A 70 -23.35 -4.52 21.93
CA THR A 70 -23.74 -3.10 21.92
C THR A 70 -22.94 -2.26 20.91
N TYR A 71 -21.83 -2.80 20.41
CA TYR A 71 -21.00 -2.21 19.36
C TYR A 71 -21.82 -1.80 18.12
N GLY A 72 -21.80 -0.49 17.80
CA GLY A 72 -22.53 0.10 16.67
C GLY A 72 -24.02 0.40 16.92
N LYS A 73 -24.58 0.04 18.08
CA LYS A 73 -25.99 0.31 18.43
C LYS A 73 -26.18 1.47 19.41
N ALA A 74 -25.26 1.64 20.34
CA ALA A 74 -25.17 2.84 21.15
C ALA A 74 -24.11 3.72 20.49
N GLY A 75 -24.42 4.97 20.15
CA GLY A 75 -23.43 5.95 19.64
C GLY A 75 -22.36 6.33 20.68
N THR A 76 -22.16 5.51 21.72
CA THR A 76 -21.15 5.61 22.75
C THR A 76 -20.11 4.53 22.52
N THR A 77 -18.95 4.94 22.04
CA THR A 77 -17.73 4.13 22.01
C THR A 77 -17.24 3.85 23.44
N SER A 78 -16.64 2.69 23.66
CA SER A 78 -15.98 2.37 24.94
C SER A 78 -14.70 3.21 25.07
N ALA A 79 -14.32 3.65 26.27
CA ALA A 79 -13.07 4.42 26.47
C ALA A 79 -11.81 3.69 25.95
N THR A 80 -11.84 2.35 25.93
CA THR A 80 -10.78 1.53 25.32
C THR A 80 -10.74 1.68 23.79
N LEU A 81 -11.89 1.85 23.15
CA LEU A 81 -12.03 2.03 21.71
C LEU A 81 -11.49 3.41 21.27
N ASP A 82 -11.83 4.47 22.00
CA ASP A 82 -11.35 5.83 21.72
C ASP A 82 -9.81 5.88 21.73
N ARG A 83 -9.19 5.19 22.70
CA ARG A 83 -7.73 5.07 22.77
C ARG A 83 -7.14 4.32 21.58
N ILE A 84 -7.77 3.21 21.16
CA ILE A 84 -7.31 2.46 19.98
C ILE A 84 -7.46 3.32 18.71
N GLU A 85 -8.51 4.13 18.59
CA GLU A 85 -8.72 5.04 17.45
C GLU A 85 -7.75 6.23 17.45
N GLU A 86 -7.41 6.78 18.61
CA GLU A 86 -6.38 7.81 18.77
C GLU A 86 -4.98 7.29 18.42
N GLU A 87 -4.62 6.09 18.88
CA GLU A 87 -3.36 5.41 18.53
C GLU A 87 -3.25 5.16 17.01
N MET A 88 -4.38 4.88 16.35
CA MET A 88 -4.47 4.66 14.91
C MET A 88 -4.42 5.93 14.05
N SER A 89 -4.82 7.06 14.62
CA SER A 89 -4.88 8.36 13.95
C SER A 89 -3.58 9.17 14.10
N SER A 90 -2.64 8.67 14.91
CA SER A 90 -1.31 9.24 15.15
C SER A 90 -0.25 8.72 14.15
#